data_AF-A0A8C6VIV6-F1
#
_entry.id   AF-A0A8C6VIV6-F1
#
_cell.length_a   1.000
_cell.length_b   1.000
_cell.length_c   1.000
_cell.angle_alpha   90.00
_cell.angle_beta   90.00
_cell.angle_gamma   90.00
#
_symmetry.space_group_name_H-M   'P 1'
#
loop_
_entity.id
_entity.type
_entity.pdbx_description
1 polymer ?
#
loop_
_entity_poly.entity_id
_entity_poly.type
_entity_poly.pdbx_seq_one_letter_code
_entity_poly.pdbx_strand_id
1 'polypeptide(L)'
;MADQFLKDLEDSGLREPSEMRPLVIKWIEERFPGVESIPTQTLQQWMEDKPGELLLLDTRSLAEFEVSHLPEAILVPPETDAVKEIFKAWFKQEYEGYHRHIVCYCTVGYRSSMTAQLLSDYLCHETNQNFITSSMIYNLQGGLVKWASEKRWMVDQYNHLSSKMHPYSEVWAKLLEPEFKVETEGNV
;
A
#
# COMPACT_ATOMS: atom_id res chain seq x y z
N MET A 1 -1.43 19.84 1.92
CA MET A 1 -0.33 19.46 2.84
C MET A 1 0.62 18.46 2.18
N ALA A 2 0.09 17.43 1.49
CA ALA A 2 0.90 16.63 0.54
C ALA A 2 1.55 17.48 -0.55
N ASP A 3 0.82 18.48 -1.06
CA ASP A 3 1.29 19.31 -2.19
C ASP A 3 2.54 20.15 -1.85
N GLN A 4 2.66 20.63 -0.60
CA GLN A 4 3.83 21.41 -0.19
C GLN A 4 5.07 20.52 -0.07
N PHE A 5 4.96 19.35 0.56
CA PHE A 5 6.07 18.40 0.65
C PHE A 5 6.51 17.93 -0.74
N LEU A 6 5.56 17.65 -1.64
CA LEU A 6 5.87 17.26 -3.01
C LEU A 6 6.60 18.36 -3.76
N LYS A 7 6.15 19.60 -3.62
CA LYS A 7 6.83 20.75 -4.18
C LYS A 7 8.24 20.92 -3.61
N ASP A 8 8.40 20.83 -2.30
CA ASP A 8 9.72 20.93 -1.66
C ASP A 8 10.67 19.81 -2.12
N LEU A 9 10.14 18.60 -2.29
CA LEU A 9 10.89 17.47 -2.82
C LEU A 9 11.33 17.72 -4.26
N GLU A 10 10.48 18.33 -5.09
CA GLU A 10 10.84 18.72 -6.46
C GLU A 10 11.87 19.86 -6.50
N ASP A 11 11.70 20.87 -5.65
CA ASP A 11 12.58 22.04 -5.54
C ASP A 11 13.94 21.68 -4.91
N SER A 12 14.05 20.55 -4.21
CA SER A 12 15.30 20.07 -3.59
C SER A 12 16.41 19.73 -4.60
N GLY A 13 16.06 19.53 -5.87
CA GLY A 13 17.00 19.12 -6.92
C GLY A 13 17.40 17.64 -6.88
N LEU A 14 16.90 16.85 -5.92
CA LEU A 14 17.11 15.40 -5.86
C LEU A 14 16.52 14.71 -7.10
N ARG A 15 17.27 13.75 -7.64
CA ARG A 15 16.88 13.00 -8.86
C ARG A 15 16.94 11.48 -8.68
N GLU A 16 17.74 10.98 -7.75
CA GLU A 16 17.93 9.56 -7.56
C GLU A 16 16.76 8.94 -6.76
N PRO A 17 16.04 7.95 -7.31
CA PRO A 17 14.93 7.30 -6.63
C PRO A 17 15.29 6.77 -5.23
N SER A 18 16.50 6.21 -5.07
CA SER A 18 17.01 5.69 -3.80
C SER A 18 17.22 6.76 -2.73
N GLU A 19 17.45 8.01 -3.12
CA GLU A 19 17.59 9.14 -2.19
C GLU A 19 16.24 9.77 -1.85
N MET A 20 15.32 9.81 -2.82
CA MET A 20 13.99 10.40 -2.62
C MET A 20 13.06 9.49 -1.79
N ARG A 21 13.09 8.16 -2.01
CA ARG A 21 12.18 7.22 -1.34
C ARG A 21 12.22 7.30 0.19
N PRO A 22 13.39 7.32 0.87
CA PRO A 22 13.44 7.44 2.33
C PRO A 22 12.79 8.72 2.86
N LEU A 23 12.89 9.84 2.14
CA LEU A 23 12.26 11.11 2.54
C LEU A 23 10.73 11.01 2.47
N VAL A 24 10.21 10.40 1.40
CA VAL A 24 8.77 10.18 1.23
C VAL A 24 8.23 9.22 2.29
N ILE A 25 8.94 8.13 2.56
CA ILE A 25 8.58 7.16 3.62
C ILE A 25 8.49 7.86 4.97
N LYS A 26 9.54 8.58 5.35
CA LYS A 26 9.58 9.31 6.63
C LYS A 26 8.46 10.34 6.74
N TRP A 27 8.22 11.11 5.68
CA TRP A 27 7.14 12.09 5.65
C TRP A 27 5.75 11.46 5.84
N ILE A 28 5.50 10.29 5.23
CA ILE A 28 4.25 9.53 5.42
C ILE A 28 4.14 9.03 6.86
N GLU A 29 5.19 8.45 7.43
CA GLU A 29 5.19 7.95 8.81
C GLU A 29 4.92 9.09 9.82
N GLU A 30 5.52 10.26 9.63
CA GLU A 30 5.26 11.44 10.46
C GLU A 30 3.82 11.96 10.32
N ARG A 31 3.19 11.75 9.16
CA ARG A 31 1.81 12.18 8.90
C ARG A 31 0.77 11.24 9.49
N PHE A 32 1.11 9.96 9.66
CA PHE A 32 0.22 8.91 10.17
C PHE A 32 0.86 8.18 11.36
N PRO A 33 1.14 8.87 12.49
CA PRO A 33 1.86 8.28 13.61
C PRO A 33 1.10 7.15 14.33
N GLY A 34 -0.22 7.03 14.10
CA GLY A 34 -1.06 5.95 14.62
C GLY A 34 -1.14 4.72 13.71
N VAL A 35 -0.48 4.74 12.55
CA VAL A 35 -0.50 3.64 11.58
C VAL A 35 0.83 2.91 11.63
N GLU A 36 0.79 1.64 11.99
CA GLU A 36 1.97 0.79 11.93
C GLU A 36 2.33 0.49 10.47
N SER A 37 3.59 0.71 10.09
CA SER A 37 4.10 0.38 8.76
C SER A 37 5.05 -0.81 8.83
N ILE A 38 4.83 -1.81 7.98
CA ILE A 38 5.70 -2.99 7.91
C ILE A 38 6.67 -2.88 6.73
N PRO A 39 7.91 -3.38 6.87
CA PRO A 39 8.82 -3.55 5.75
C PRO A 39 8.27 -4.50 4.69
N THR A 40 8.64 -4.26 3.43
CA THR A 40 8.36 -5.14 2.28
C THR A 40 8.84 -6.58 2.50
N GLN A 41 9.95 -6.77 3.21
CA GLN A 41 10.44 -8.10 3.53
C GLN A 41 9.54 -8.86 4.53
N THR A 42 8.94 -8.17 5.49
CA THR A 42 7.96 -8.77 6.40
C THR A 42 6.74 -9.25 5.64
N LEU A 43 6.21 -8.42 4.74
CA LEU A 43 5.08 -8.80 3.91
C LEU A 43 5.41 -10.02 3.03
N GLN A 44 6.57 -10.04 2.37
CA GLN A 44 7.00 -11.20 1.59
C GLN A 44 6.96 -12.48 2.43
N GLN A 45 7.52 -12.45 3.63
CA GLN A 45 7.56 -13.61 4.52
C GLN A 45 6.14 -14.08 4.87
N TRP A 46 5.22 -13.15 5.16
CA TRP A 46 3.83 -13.48 5.47
C TRP A 46 3.08 -14.08 4.28
N MET A 47 3.33 -13.59 3.06
CA MET A 47 2.78 -14.16 1.83
C MET A 47 3.25 -15.60 1.59
N GLU A 48 4.48 -15.95 2.01
CA GLU A 48 5.05 -17.29 1.85
C GLU A 48 4.64 -18.26 2.96
N ASP A 49 4.70 -17.83 4.22
CA ASP A 49 4.50 -18.72 5.37
C ASP A 49 3.02 -18.94 5.69
N LYS A 50 2.19 -17.91 5.49
CA LYS A 50 0.83 -17.86 6.02
C LYS A 50 -0.15 -17.09 5.12
N PRO A 51 -0.27 -17.44 3.83
CA PRO A 51 -1.14 -16.71 2.91
C PRO A 51 -2.60 -16.65 3.38
N GLY A 52 -3.11 -17.69 4.05
CA GLY A 52 -4.48 -17.73 4.58
C GLY A 52 -4.76 -16.84 5.80
N GLU A 53 -3.71 -16.27 6.42
CA GLU A 53 -3.83 -15.35 7.56
C GLU A 53 -3.69 -13.88 7.15
N LEU A 54 -3.51 -13.60 5.85
CA LEU A 54 -3.19 -12.28 5.31
C LEU A 54 -4.31 -11.76 4.41
N LEU A 55 -4.76 -10.53 4.68
CA LEU A 55 -5.62 -9.75 3.79
C LEU A 55 -4.82 -8.62 3.16
N LEU A 56 -4.62 -8.69 1.85
CA LEU A 56 -3.96 -7.62 1.09
C LEU A 56 -4.99 -6.69 0.47
N LEU A 57 -4.87 -5.40 0.78
CA LEU A 57 -5.75 -4.36 0.26
C LEU A 57 -4.97 -3.38 -0.59
N ASP A 58 -5.25 -3.37 -1.89
CA ASP A 58 -4.71 -2.39 -2.82
C ASP A 58 -5.64 -1.18 -2.85
N THR A 59 -5.15 -0.01 -2.42
CA THR A 59 -5.95 1.21 -2.34
C THR A 59 -5.67 2.17 -3.49
N ARG A 60 -5.07 1.66 -4.58
CA ARG A 60 -4.85 2.40 -5.82
C ARG A 60 -6.13 2.43 -6.67
N SER A 61 -6.06 3.17 -7.78
CA SER A 61 -7.13 3.14 -8.79
C SER A 61 -7.16 1.83 -9.56
N LEU A 62 -8.28 1.52 -10.20
CA LEU A 62 -8.41 0.35 -11.07
C LEU A 62 -7.35 0.32 -12.18
N ALA A 63 -7.10 1.46 -12.83
CA ALA A 63 -6.08 1.56 -13.89
C ALA A 63 -4.67 1.23 -13.38
N GLU A 64 -4.34 1.59 -12.14
CA GLU A 64 -3.07 1.22 -11.53
C GLU A 64 -2.99 -0.26 -11.15
N PHE A 65 -4.10 -0.82 -10.68
CA PHE A 65 -4.24 -2.23 -10.28
C PHE A 65 -4.13 -3.18 -11.47
N GLU A 66 -4.78 -2.83 -12.59
CA GLU A 66 -4.81 -3.65 -13.79
C GLU A 66 -3.44 -3.81 -14.45
N VAL A 67 -2.58 -2.79 -14.35
CA VAL A 67 -1.19 -2.85 -14.84
C VAL A 67 -0.36 -3.84 -14.02
N SER A 68 -0.51 -3.79 -12.69
CA SER A 68 0.20 -4.67 -11.78
C SER A 68 -0.35 -4.53 -10.38
N HIS A 69 -0.40 -5.59 -9.59
CA HIS A 69 -0.73 -5.60 -8.17
C HIS A 69 -0.03 -6.78 -7.47
N LEU A 70 -0.10 -6.84 -6.14
CA LEU A 70 0.41 -8.00 -5.41
C LEU A 70 -0.53 -9.20 -5.61
N PRO A 71 0.00 -10.44 -5.77
CA PRO A 71 -0.84 -11.64 -5.85
C PRO A 71 -1.88 -11.69 -4.73
N GLU A 72 -3.11 -12.07 -5.10
CA GLU A 72 -4.25 -12.22 -4.18
C GLU A 72 -4.74 -10.91 -3.51
N ALA A 73 -4.21 -9.75 -3.90
CA ALA A 73 -4.67 -8.48 -3.39
C ALA A 73 -6.10 -8.15 -3.85
N ILE A 74 -6.89 -7.59 -2.93
CA ILE A 74 -8.22 -7.09 -3.21
C ILE A 74 -8.11 -5.59 -3.52
N LEU A 75 -8.58 -5.18 -4.70
CA LEU A 75 -8.73 -3.77 -5.02
C LEU A 75 -9.83 -3.15 -4.15
N VAL A 76 -9.48 -2.13 -3.41
CA VAL A 76 -10.41 -1.37 -2.57
C VAL A 76 -10.49 0.06 -3.12
N PRO A 77 -11.65 0.47 -3.67
CA PRO A 77 -11.86 1.85 -4.06
C PRO A 77 -11.65 2.79 -2.87
N PRO A 78 -11.19 4.03 -3.07
CA PRO A 78 -10.94 5.01 -2.00
C PRO A 78 -12.21 5.48 -1.25
N GLU A 79 -13.33 4.78 -1.38
CA GLU A 79 -14.61 5.06 -0.74
C GLU A 79 -14.68 4.36 0.63
N THR A 80 -15.00 5.13 1.68
CA THR A 80 -14.90 4.68 3.09
C THR A 80 -15.82 3.53 3.46
N ASP A 81 -16.89 3.29 2.70
CA ASP A 81 -17.87 2.26 3.04
C ASP A 81 -17.53 0.91 2.41
N ALA A 82 -16.98 0.88 1.18
CA ALA A 82 -16.55 -0.35 0.52
C ALA A 82 -15.49 -1.10 1.34
N VAL A 83 -14.50 -0.36 1.86
CA VAL A 83 -13.43 -0.96 2.68
C VAL A 83 -13.95 -1.56 3.98
N LYS A 84 -14.94 -0.92 4.62
CA LYS A 84 -15.56 -1.43 5.86
C LYS A 84 -16.34 -2.71 5.61
N GLU A 85 -17.08 -2.79 4.49
CA GLU A 85 -17.84 -3.99 4.16
C GLU A 85 -16.94 -5.18 3.80
N ILE A 86 -15.88 -4.96 3.02
CA ILE A 86 -14.86 -6.00 2.75
C ILE A 86 -14.24 -6.48 4.06
N PHE A 87 -13.85 -5.55 4.93
CA PHE A 87 -13.29 -5.86 6.24
C PHE A 87 -14.28 -6.68 7.10
N LYS A 88 -15.54 -6.27 7.22
CA LYS A 88 -16.57 -7.00 7.98
C LYS A 88 -16.77 -8.41 7.45
N ALA A 89 -16.83 -8.58 6.13
CA ALA A 89 -17.01 -9.88 5.50
C ALA A 89 -15.83 -10.81 5.81
N TRP A 90 -14.60 -10.29 5.77
CA TRP A 90 -13.39 -11.05 6.11
C TRP A 90 -13.32 -11.39 7.60
N PHE A 91 -13.64 -10.43 8.48
CA PHE A 91 -13.57 -10.64 9.93
C PHE A 91 -14.60 -11.66 10.44
N LYS A 92 -15.76 -11.75 9.80
CA LYS A 92 -16.83 -12.71 10.14
C LYS A 92 -16.52 -14.16 9.75
N GLN A 93 -15.50 -14.40 8.94
CA GLN A 93 -15.10 -15.78 8.62
C GLN A 93 -14.55 -16.44 9.89
N GLU A 94 -15.17 -17.54 10.31
CA GLU A 94 -14.66 -18.40 11.37
C GLU A 94 -13.40 -19.08 10.85
N TYR A 95 -12.24 -18.62 11.30
CA TYR A 95 -10.97 -19.32 11.10
C TYR A 95 -10.48 -19.82 12.45
N GLU A 96 -10.10 -21.09 12.48
CA GLU A 96 -9.37 -21.70 13.60
C GLU A 96 -7.93 -21.13 13.62
N GLY A 97 -7.73 -19.87 14.03
CA GLY A 97 -6.40 -19.24 14.06
C GLY A 97 -6.39 -17.78 14.49
N TYR A 98 -5.43 -17.38 15.33
CA TYR A 98 -5.43 -16.14 16.13
C TYR A 98 -4.67 -14.93 15.54
N HIS A 99 -4.16 -14.97 14.30
CA HIS A 99 -3.24 -13.93 13.82
C HIS A 99 -3.59 -13.42 12.42
N ARG A 100 -4.71 -12.72 12.32
CA ARG A 100 -5.18 -12.09 11.09
C ARG A 100 -4.46 -10.76 10.85
N HIS A 101 -3.64 -10.69 9.79
CA HIS A 101 -2.95 -9.47 9.38
C HIS A 101 -3.64 -8.85 8.16
N ILE A 102 -3.83 -7.53 8.19
CA ILE A 102 -4.36 -6.74 7.09
C ILE A 102 -3.29 -5.77 6.67
N VAL A 103 -2.88 -5.85 5.40
CA VAL A 103 -1.85 -4.98 4.86
C VAL A 103 -2.45 -4.16 3.74
N CYS A 104 -2.59 -2.87 4.01
CA CYS A 104 -2.96 -1.87 3.03
C CYS A 104 -1.71 -1.41 2.29
N TYR A 105 -1.77 -1.32 0.97
CA TYR A 105 -0.72 -0.70 0.18
C TYR A 105 -1.29 0.16 -0.94
N CYS A 106 -0.51 1.15 -1.34
CA CYS A 106 -0.77 1.93 -2.54
C CYS A 106 0.55 2.15 -3.30
N THR A 107 0.65 3.21 -4.10
CA THR A 107 1.87 3.53 -4.85
C THR A 107 3.07 3.76 -3.92
N VAL A 108 2.92 4.63 -2.92
CA VAL A 108 4.04 5.11 -2.06
C VAL A 108 3.79 4.95 -0.56
N GLY A 109 2.56 4.65 -0.14
CA GLY A 109 2.17 4.49 1.26
C GLY A 109 1.12 5.50 1.76
N TYR A 110 0.89 6.62 1.07
CA TYR A 110 0.02 7.69 1.60
C TYR A 110 -1.48 7.31 1.66
N ARG A 111 -2.06 6.87 0.53
CA ARG A 111 -3.48 6.44 0.47
C ARG A 111 -3.72 5.23 1.37
N SER A 112 -2.79 4.29 1.40
CA SER A 112 -2.89 3.10 2.24
C SER A 112 -2.77 3.41 3.73
N SER A 113 -1.94 4.37 4.15
CA SER A 113 -1.95 4.84 5.54
C SER A 113 -3.27 5.50 5.93
N MET A 114 -3.90 6.28 5.03
CA MET A 114 -5.26 6.81 5.28
C MET A 114 -6.26 5.67 5.48
N THR A 115 -6.24 4.66 4.61
CA THR A 115 -7.13 3.49 4.71
C THR A 115 -6.87 2.68 5.97
N ALA A 116 -5.61 2.45 6.33
CA ALA A 116 -5.23 1.75 7.55
C ALA A 116 -5.76 2.48 8.80
N GLN A 117 -5.54 3.80 8.89
CA GLN A 117 -6.08 4.62 9.99
C GLN A 117 -7.61 4.53 10.07
N LEU A 118 -8.31 4.65 8.94
CA LEU A 118 -9.77 4.55 8.89
C LEU A 118 -10.29 3.21 9.38
N LEU A 119 -9.63 2.11 9.00
CA LEU A 119 -9.98 0.77 9.46
C LEU A 119 -9.69 0.57 10.94
N SER A 120 -8.55 1.07 11.43
CA SER A 120 -8.20 1.03 12.85
C SER A 120 -9.21 1.80 13.69
N ASP A 121 -9.56 3.03 13.29
CA ASP A 121 -10.54 3.87 13.99
C ASP A 121 -11.92 3.22 14.01
N TYR A 122 -12.35 2.68 12.86
CA TYR A 122 -13.62 1.95 12.75
C TYR A 122 -13.65 0.76 13.72
N LEU A 123 -12.60 -0.04 13.75
CA LEU A 123 -12.53 -1.19 14.65
C LEU A 123 -12.47 -0.82 16.13
N CYS A 124 -11.73 0.22 16.49
CA CYS A 124 -11.69 0.73 17.85
C CYS A 124 -13.10 1.10 18.32
N HIS A 125 -13.88 1.78 17.46
CA HIS A 125 -15.25 2.15 17.75
C HIS A 125 -16.18 0.93 17.91
N GLU A 126 -16.10 -0.05 17.03
CA GLU A 126 -16.99 -1.23 17.08
C GLU A 126 -16.69 -2.18 18.24
N THR A 127 -15.43 -2.29 18.64
CA THR A 127 -14.98 -3.29 19.63
C THR A 127 -14.77 -2.73 21.04
N ASN A 128 -14.69 -1.40 21.20
CA ASN A 128 -14.21 -0.73 22.42
C ASN A 128 -12.82 -1.24 22.90
N GLN A 129 -11.99 -1.81 22.01
CA GLN A 129 -10.68 -2.39 22.37
C GLN A 129 -9.54 -1.86 21.48
N ASN A 130 -8.94 -0.73 21.87
CA ASN A 130 -7.87 -0.06 21.10
C ASN A 130 -6.59 -0.89 20.87
N PHE A 131 -6.27 -1.86 21.73
CA PHE A 131 -5.00 -2.60 21.65
C PHE A 131 -5.00 -3.70 20.58
N ILE A 132 -6.15 -4.35 20.36
CA ILE A 132 -6.29 -5.46 19.41
C ILE A 132 -6.20 -4.96 17.96
N THR A 133 -6.66 -3.74 17.71
CA THR A 133 -6.84 -3.17 16.37
C THR A 133 -5.54 -2.60 15.78
N SER A 134 -4.67 -2.04 16.62
CA SER A 134 -3.33 -1.56 16.21
C SER A 134 -2.41 -2.69 15.78
N SER A 135 -2.63 -3.92 16.25
CA SER A 135 -1.76 -5.08 15.98
C SER A 135 -2.26 -5.96 14.81
N MET A 136 -3.20 -5.46 14.01
CA MET A 136 -3.80 -6.22 12.90
C MET A 136 -3.76 -5.48 11.56
N ILE A 137 -3.72 -4.15 11.55
CA ILE A 137 -3.84 -3.35 10.33
C ILE A 137 -2.55 -2.57 10.12
N TYR A 138 -1.94 -2.78 8.96
CA TYR A 138 -0.63 -2.24 8.62
C TYR A 138 -0.67 -1.50 7.30
N ASN A 139 0.20 -0.50 7.16
CA ASN A 139 0.59 0.05 5.88
C ASN A 139 1.85 -0.66 5.37
N LEU A 140 1.92 -0.96 4.07
CA LEU A 140 3.17 -1.40 3.44
C LEU A 140 4.12 -0.21 3.27
N GLN A 141 5.24 -0.22 3.98
CA GLN A 141 6.22 0.87 3.95
C GLN A 141 6.73 1.09 2.51
N GLY A 142 6.63 2.33 2.02
CA GLY A 142 7.07 2.71 0.68
C GLY A 142 6.19 2.18 -0.47
N GLY A 143 5.10 1.48 -0.15
CA GLY A 143 4.12 0.98 -1.11
C GLY A 143 4.71 0.06 -2.20
N LEU A 144 3.98 -0.03 -3.31
CA LEU A 144 4.36 -0.87 -4.44
C LEU A 144 5.64 -0.36 -5.14
N VAL A 145 5.93 0.95 -5.05
CA VAL A 145 7.19 1.54 -5.53
C VAL A 145 8.40 0.89 -4.86
N LYS A 146 8.42 0.82 -3.53
CA LYS A 146 9.53 0.16 -2.81
C LYS A 146 9.57 -1.34 -3.13
N TRP A 147 8.41 -1.99 -3.18
CA TRP A 147 8.30 -3.42 -3.54
C TRP A 147 8.97 -3.73 -4.89
N ALA A 148 8.63 -2.97 -5.94
CA ALA A 148 9.22 -3.17 -7.26
C ALA A 148 10.71 -2.81 -7.30
N SER A 149 11.14 -1.76 -6.60
CA SER A 149 12.57 -1.39 -6.52
C SER A 149 13.44 -2.51 -5.91
N GLU A 150 12.83 -3.35 -5.07
CA GLU A 150 13.45 -4.55 -4.50
C GLU A 150 13.35 -5.79 -5.41
N LYS A 151 12.88 -5.61 -6.64
CA LYS A 151 12.74 -6.67 -7.66
C LYS A 151 11.83 -7.83 -7.23
N ARG A 152 10.86 -7.53 -6.37
CA ARG A 152 9.84 -8.50 -5.94
C ARG A 152 8.75 -8.62 -7.00
N TRP A 153 8.21 -9.82 -7.17
CA TRP A 153 7.22 -10.09 -8.21
C TRP A 153 5.87 -9.44 -7.90
N MET A 154 5.20 -9.04 -8.97
CA MET A 154 3.82 -8.58 -9.00
C MET A 154 3.09 -9.36 -10.09
N VAL A 155 1.78 -9.16 -10.21
CA VAL A 155 0.97 -9.76 -11.26
C VAL A 155 0.11 -8.72 -11.96
N ASP A 156 -0.17 -8.90 -13.25
CA ASP A 156 -1.15 -8.09 -13.99
C ASP A 156 -2.60 -8.54 -13.67
N GLN A 157 -3.59 -7.87 -14.28
CA GLN A 157 -5.02 -8.23 -14.18
C GLN A 157 -5.35 -9.68 -14.58
N TYR A 158 -4.48 -10.35 -15.33
CA TYR A 158 -4.65 -11.73 -15.78
C TYR A 158 -3.85 -12.73 -14.94
N ASN A 159 -3.28 -12.29 -13.81
CA ASN A 159 -2.39 -13.05 -12.93
C ASN A 159 -1.06 -13.49 -13.59
N HIS A 160 -0.63 -12.83 -14.66
CA HIS A 160 0.71 -13.06 -15.23
C HIS A 160 1.76 -12.23 -14.48
N LEU A 161 2.96 -12.79 -14.35
CA LEU A 161 4.09 -12.08 -13.72
C LEU A 161 4.35 -10.74 -14.41
N SER A 162 4.40 -9.69 -13.61
CA SER A 162 4.69 -8.33 -14.03
C SER A 162 5.79 -7.72 -13.17
N SER A 163 6.68 -6.97 -13.81
CA SER A 163 7.64 -6.08 -13.16
C SER A 163 7.31 -4.61 -13.42
N LYS A 164 6.21 -4.34 -14.13
CA LYS A 164 5.84 -2.99 -14.55
C LYS A 164 4.84 -2.39 -13.59
N MET A 165 4.83 -1.07 -13.44
CA MET A 165 3.88 -0.35 -12.62
C MET A 165 3.40 0.92 -13.31
N HIS A 166 2.13 1.24 -13.03
CA HIS A 166 1.56 2.55 -13.34
C HIS A 166 2.08 3.58 -12.33
N PRO A 167 2.69 4.70 -12.77
CA PRO A 167 3.33 5.66 -11.87
C PRO A 167 2.34 6.54 -11.08
N TYR A 168 1.04 6.47 -11.36
CA TYR A 168 -0.03 7.37 -10.85
C TYR A 168 0.10 8.83 -11.29
N SER A 169 1.25 9.46 -11.05
CA SER A 169 1.57 10.82 -11.44
C SER A 169 3.04 10.94 -11.81
N GLU A 170 3.40 12.02 -12.52
CA GLU A 170 4.80 12.31 -12.88
C GLU A 170 5.70 12.44 -11.64
N VAL A 171 5.17 12.98 -10.55
CA VAL A 171 5.92 13.17 -9.29
C VAL A 171 6.31 11.83 -8.69
N TRP A 172 5.37 10.87 -8.60
CA TRP A 172 5.68 9.54 -8.07
C TRP A 172 6.44 8.68 -9.06
N ALA A 173 6.34 8.94 -10.36
CA ALA A 173 7.22 8.34 -11.35
C ALA A 173 8.70 8.55 -11.01
N LYS A 174 9.08 9.68 -10.40
CA LYS A 174 10.47 9.96 -10.01
C LYS A 174 11.00 9.01 -8.91
N LEU A 175 10.13 8.34 -8.17
CA LEU A 175 10.51 7.38 -7.13
C LEU A 175 10.78 5.97 -7.65
N LEU A 176 10.56 5.76 -8.94
CA LEU A 176 10.67 4.46 -9.59
C LEU A 176 11.79 4.47 -10.63
N GLU A 177 12.58 3.40 -10.66
CA GLU A 177 13.58 3.17 -11.69
C GLU A 177 12.90 3.01 -13.07
N PRO A 178 13.51 3.51 -14.17
CA PRO A 178 12.89 3.51 -15.49
C PRO A 178 12.40 2.14 -15.98
N GLU A 179 13.11 1.07 -15.65
CA GLU A 179 12.79 -0.31 -16.06
C GLU A 179 11.46 -0.82 -15.50
N PHE A 180 10.97 -0.27 -14.39
CA PHE A 180 9.70 -0.68 -13.79
C PHE A 180 8.52 0.19 -14.23
N LYS A 181 8.75 1.28 -14.98
CA LYS A 181 7.67 2.11 -15.50
C LYS A 181 7.02 1.45 -16.71
N VAL A 182 5.69 1.52 -16.80
CA VAL A 182 5.01 1.40 -18.09
C VAL A 182 5.29 2.65 -18.93
N GLU A 183 5.42 2.48 -20.24
CA GLU A 183 5.42 3.61 -21.17
C GLU A 183 3.98 4.12 -21.23
N THR A 184 3.71 5.24 -20.56
CA THR A 184 2.42 5.92 -20.68
C THR A 184 2.50 6.84 -21.91
N GLU A 185 1.87 6.45 -23.01
CA GLU A 185 1.60 7.41 -24.11
C GLU A 185 0.64 8.48 -23.60
N GLY A 186 1.15 9.70 -23.37
CA GLY A 186 0.40 10.96 -23.34
C GLY A 186 -0.70 11.13 -22.28
N ASN A 187 -0.48 12.08 -21.36
CA ASN A 187 -1.45 12.84 -20.57
C ASN A 187 -2.87 12.25 -20.42
N VAL A 188 -3.13 11.65 -19.24
CA VAL A 188 -4.48 11.61 -18.67
C VAL A 188 -4.83 12.99 -18.12
#